data_AF-A0A970XK45-F1
#
_entry.id   AF-A0A970XK45-F1
#
_cell.length_a   1.000
_cell.length_b   1.000
_cell.length_c   1.000
_cell.angle_alpha   90.00
_cell.angle_beta   90.00
_cell.angle_gamma   90.00
#
_symmetry.space_group_name_H-M   'P 1'
#
loop_
_entity.id
_entity.type
_entity.pdbx_description
1 polymer ?
#
loop_
_entity_poly.entity_id
_entity_poly.type
_entity_poly.pdbx_seq_one_letter_code
_entity_poly.pdbx_strand_id
1 'polypeptide(L)'
;MDVEQGLREYLEIKASVAYMENELNLLWTKGQAGAAAYGNPAVGDGMAGQEEGVHGGRARLAAKLESRRYMLRKLDALLSALDERERFVAMKYYIEHMTWRDVVAAYNSEMQSPREVDALKAVRRRMLDKIERLQKSCS
;
A
#
# COMPACT_ATOMS: atom_id res chain seq x y z
N MET A 1 8.83 -7.97 8.75
CA MET A 1 8.73 -6.67 8.05
C MET A 1 9.14 -5.62 9.06
N ASP A 2 10.14 -4.81 8.74
CA ASP A 2 10.47 -3.63 9.53
C ASP A 2 9.31 -2.63 9.45
N VAL A 3 8.76 -2.25 10.60
CA VAL A 3 7.62 -1.33 10.72
C VAL A 3 7.96 0.03 10.15
N GLU A 4 9.15 0.55 10.45
CA GLU A 4 9.54 1.89 10.05
C GLU A 4 9.65 1.96 8.53
N GLN A 5 10.26 0.93 7.91
CA GLN A 5 10.33 0.81 6.47
C GLN A 5 8.92 0.68 5.85
N GLY A 6 8.07 -0.17 6.41
CA GLY A 6 6.69 -0.35 5.92
C GLY A 6 5.87 0.94 5.97
N LEU A 7 6.01 1.75 7.02
CA LEU A 7 5.36 3.06 7.11
C LEU A 7 5.92 4.06 6.09
N ARG A 8 7.24 4.04 5.84
CA ARG A 8 7.87 4.92 4.82
C ARG A 8 7.43 4.56 3.40
N GLU A 9 7.27 3.28 3.11
CA GLU A 9 6.82 2.80 1.81
C GLU A 9 5.30 2.85 1.63
N TYR A 10 4.53 3.31 2.62
CA TYR A 10 3.07 3.24 2.61
C TYR A 10 2.45 3.82 1.33
N LEU A 11 2.85 5.04 0.94
CA LEU A 11 2.34 5.70 -0.26
C LEU A 11 2.77 4.99 -1.55
N GLU A 12 4.00 4.46 -1.58
CA GLU A 12 4.50 3.69 -2.72
C GLU A 12 3.72 2.38 -2.88
N ILE A 13 3.47 1.66 -1.79
CA ILE A 13 2.67 0.43 -1.78
C ILE A 13 1.25 0.74 -2.26
N LYS A 14 0.64 1.81 -1.75
CA LYS A 14 -0.70 2.25 -2.15
C LYS A 14 -0.78 2.60 -3.64
N ALA A 15 0.20 3.34 -4.16
CA ALA A 15 0.29 3.67 -5.57
C ALA A 15 0.53 2.43 -6.43
N SER A 16 1.38 1.51 -5.98
CA SER A 16 1.66 0.24 -6.65
C SER A 16 0.41 -0.65 -6.76
N VAL A 17 -0.41 -0.72 -5.70
CA VAL A 17 -1.70 -1.42 -5.73
C VAL A 17 -2.62 -0.81 -6.79
N ALA A 18 -2.82 0.51 -6.76
CA ALA A 18 -3.70 1.19 -7.72
C ALA A 18 -3.23 1.02 -9.17
N TYR A 19 -1.91 1.09 -9.41
CA TYR A 19 -1.33 0.85 -10.72
C TYR A 19 -1.60 -0.57 -11.23
N MET A 20 -1.33 -1.59 -10.40
CA MET A 20 -1.53 -3.00 -10.80
C MET A 20 -3.01 -3.35 -10.97
N GLU A 21 -3.91 -2.74 -10.20
CA GLU A 21 -5.37 -2.87 -10.41
C GLU A 21 -5.78 -2.34 -11.78
N ASN A 22 -5.27 -1.17 -12.15
CA ASN A 22 -5.51 -0.60 -13.48
C ASN A 22 -4.92 -1.47 -14.59
N GLU A 23 -3.68 -1.94 -14.44
CA GLU A 23 -3.03 -2.82 -15.41
C GLU A 23 -3.81 -4.14 -15.59
N LEU A 24 -4.27 -4.75 -14.50
CA LEU A 24 -5.09 -5.96 -14.56
C LEU A 24 -6.41 -5.69 -15.29
N ASN A 25 -7.09 -4.58 -15.00
CA ASN A 25 -8.33 -4.18 -15.69
C ASN A 25 -8.11 -3.95 -17.19
N LEU A 26 -7.01 -3.32 -17.59
CA LEU A 26 -6.65 -3.14 -18.99
C LEU A 26 -6.39 -4.48 -19.70
N LEU A 27 -5.76 -5.43 -19.02
CA LEU A 27 -5.55 -6.77 -19.56
C LEU A 27 -6.87 -7.52 -19.73
N TRP A 28 -7.81 -7.40 -18.79
CA TRP A 28 -9.14 -8.00 -18.89
C TRP A 28 -9.95 -7.42 -20.07
N THR A 29 -9.99 -6.10 -20.20
CA THR A 29 -10.72 -5.41 -21.28
C THR A 29 -10.15 -5.71 -22.66
N LYS A 30 -8.82 -5.75 -22.82
CA LYS A 30 -8.16 -6.18 -24.08
C LYS A 30 -8.48 -7.63 -24.43
N GLY A 31 -8.54 -8.53 -23.45
CA GLY A 31 -8.92 -9.93 -23.67
C GLY A 31 -10.36 -10.08 -24.18
N GLN A 32 -11.29 -9.27 -23.65
CA GLN A 32 -12.69 -9.27 -24.09
C GLN A 32 -12.86 -8.65 -25.49
N ALA A 33 -12.13 -7.59 -25.81
CA ALA A 33 -12.14 -6.97 -27.14
C ALA A 33 -11.58 -7.91 -28.23
N GLY A 34 -10.52 -8.66 -27.92
CA GLY A 34 -10.01 -9.72 -28.79
C GLY A 34 -11.05 -10.82 -29.03
N ALA A 35 -11.63 -11.37 -27.95
CA ALA A 35 -12.65 -12.43 -28.05
C ALA A 35 -13.90 -11.99 -28.84
N ALA A 36 -14.31 -10.73 -28.74
CA ALA A 36 -15.42 -10.18 -29.55
C ALA A 36 -15.08 -10.04 -31.05
N ALA A 37 -13.81 -9.82 -31.41
CA ALA A 37 -13.35 -9.76 -32.80
C ALA A 37 -13.18 -11.16 -33.45
N TYR A 38 -12.90 -12.20 -32.64
CA TYR A 38 -12.78 -13.60 -33.09
C TYR A 38 -14.10 -14.35 -33.24
N GLY A 39 -15.25 -13.71 -33.01
CA GLY A 39 -16.58 -14.26 -33.31
C GLY A 39 -16.89 -14.42 -34.81
N ASN A 40 -15.89 -14.30 -35.69
CA ASN A 40 -16.00 -14.48 -37.14
C ASN A 40 -15.19 -15.74 -37.55
N PRO A 41 -15.82 -16.82 -38.04
CA PRO A 41 -15.23 -18.17 -38.10
C PRO A 41 -14.17 -18.40 -39.20
N ALA A 42 -13.49 -17.37 -39.70
CA ALA A 42 -12.66 -17.47 -40.91
C ALA A 42 -11.13 -17.47 -40.70
N VAL A 43 -10.61 -17.46 -39.46
CA VAL A 43 -9.16 -17.39 -39.23
C VAL A 43 -8.72 -18.47 -38.25
N GLY A 44 -8.59 -19.69 -38.77
CA GLY A 44 -7.91 -20.80 -38.10
C GLY A 44 -6.40 -20.76 -38.35
N ASP A 45 -5.67 -21.34 -37.40
CA ASP A 45 -4.23 -21.60 -37.38
C ASP A 45 -3.27 -20.40 -37.22
N GLY A 46 -2.94 -20.08 -35.96
CA GLY A 46 -1.75 -19.29 -35.67
C GLY A 46 -1.48 -18.86 -34.22
N MET A 47 -2.41 -19.00 -33.28
CA MET A 47 -2.34 -18.26 -32.01
C MET A 47 -2.28 -19.10 -30.71
N ALA A 48 -2.05 -20.41 -30.76
CA ALA A 48 -1.99 -21.23 -29.54
C ALA A 48 -0.84 -20.83 -28.59
N GLY A 49 0.27 -20.28 -29.10
CA GLY A 49 1.41 -19.84 -28.28
C GLY A 49 1.28 -18.44 -27.67
N GLN A 50 0.32 -17.62 -28.11
CA GLN A 50 0.18 -16.24 -27.65
C GLN A 50 -0.74 -16.12 -26.43
N GLU A 51 -1.67 -17.05 -26.25
CA GLU A 51 -2.59 -17.08 -25.12
C GLU A 51 -1.90 -17.54 -23.81
N GLU A 52 -1.05 -18.58 -23.84
CA GLU A 52 -0.32 -19.06 -22.65
C GLU A 52 0.56 -17.97 -21.99
N GLY A 53 1.25 -17.15 -22.79
CA GLY A 53 2.08 -16.05 -22.29
C GLY A 53 1.28 -14.92 -21.62
N VAL A 54 0.09 -14.61 -22.16
CA VAL A 54 -0.81 -13.57 -21.61
C VAL A 54 -1.50 -14.05 -20.32
N HIS A 55 -1.90 -15.32 -20.27
CA HIS A 55 -2.49 -15.93 -19.07
C HIS A 55 -1.46 -16.06 -17.93
N GLY A 56 -0.21 -16.44 -18.24
CA GLY A 56 0.88 -16.45 -17.25
C GLY A 56 1.24 -15.05 -16.72
N GLY A 57 1.22 -14.03 -17.58
CA GLY A 57 1.43 -12.63 -17.20
C GLY A 57 0.32 -12.11 -16.25
N ARG A 58 -0.94 -12.39 -16.56
CA ARG A 58 -2.10 -12.02 -15.71
C ARG A 58 -2.05 -12.70 -14.34
N ALA A 59 -1.79 -14.00 -14.30
CA ALA A 59 -1.71 -14.75 -13.04
C ALA A 59 -0.58 -14.22 -12.14
N ARG A 60 0.59 -13.93 -12.72
CA ARG A 60 1.72 -13.35 -11.99
C ARG A 60 1.43 -11.94 -11.47
N LEU A 61 0.77 -11.10 -12.27
CA LEU A 61 0.35 -9.76 -11.85
C LEU A 61 -0.68 -9.82 -10.71
N ALA A 62 -1.68 -10.70 -10.82
CA ALA A 62 -2.70 -10.90 -9.79
C ALA A 62 -2.09 -11.38 -8.46
N ALA A 63 -1.14 -12.31 -8.50
CA ALA A 63 -0.44 -12.77 -7.29
C ALA A 63 0.38 -11.65 -6.63
N LYS A 64 1.08 -10.83 -7.43
CA LYS A 64 1.80 -9.64 -6.94
C LYS A 64 0.84 -8.61 -6.32
N LEU A 65 -0.28 -8.36 -6.98
CA LEU A 65 -1.31 -7.45 -6.48
C LEU A 65 -1.86 -7.92 -5.13
N GLU A 66 -2.18 -9.21 -4.98
CA GLU A 66 -2.70 -9.73 -3.72
C GLU A 66 -1.67 -9.60 -2.58
N SER A 67 -0.40 -9.87 -2.85
CA SER A 67 0.68 -9.66 -1.87
C SER A 67 0.79 -8.19 -1.44
N ARG A 68 0.74 -7.24 -2.39
CA ARG A 68 0.79 -5.80 -2.10
C ARG A 68 -0.46 -5.32 -1.36
N ARG A 69 -1.65 -5.82 -1.71
CA ARG A 69 -2.91 -5.56 -0.98
C ARG A 69 -2.86 -6.10 0.44
N TYR A 70 -2.29 -7.28 0.65
CA TYR A 70 -2.10 -7.84 1.98
C TYR A 70 -1.20 -6.94 2.84
N MET A 71 -0.07 -6.47 2.29
CA MET A 71 0.82 -5.53 3.00
C MET A 71 0.12 -4.21 3.32
N LEU A 72 -0.60 -3.63 2.35
CA LEU A 72 -1.34 -2.38 2.55
C LEU A 72 -2.40 -2.53 3.66
N ARG A 73 -3.23 -3.59 3.60
CA ARG A 73 -4.24 -3.88 4.64
C ARG A 73 -3.61 -4.06 6.01
N LYS A 74 -2.45 -4.71 6.09
CA LYS A 74 -1.72 -4.87 7.35
C LYS A 74 -1.29 -3.50 7.89
N LEU A 75 -0.73 -2.63 7.06
CA LEU A 75 -0.33 -1.28 7.48
C LEU A 75 -1.55 -0.43 7.91
N ASP A 76 -2.65 -0.48 7.15
CA ASP A 76 -3.91 0.20 7.50
C ASP A 76 -4.46 -0.26 8.85
N ALA A 77 -4.41 -1.57 9.13
CA ALA A 77 -4.83 -2.14 10.42
C ALA A 77 -3.92 -1.69 11.58
N LEU A 78 -2.61 -1.59 11.34
CA LEU A 78 -1.68 -1.08 12.36
C LEU A 78 -1.94 0.41 12.64
N LEU A 79 -2.14 1.22 11.59
CA LEU A 79 -2.44 2.65 11.71
C LEU A 79 -3.80 2.93 12.38
N SER A 80 -4.80 2.08 12.15
CA SER A 80 -6.12 2.22 12.78
C SER A 80 -6.11 1.91 14.28
N ALA A 81 -5.20 1.05 14.73
CA ALA A 81 -5.00 0.72 16.15
C ALA A 81 -4.26 1.82 16.94
N LEU A 82 -3.63 2.78 16.25
CA LEU A 82 -2.97 3.93 16.87
C LEU A 82 -3.99 4.95 17.39
N ASP A 83 -3.65 5.61 18.50
CA ASP A 83 -4.39 6.79 18.95
C ASP A 83 -4.16 7.97 18.00
N GLU A 84 -4.92 9.06 18.18
CA GLU A 84 -4.86 10.24 17.31
C GLU A 84 -3.45 10.85 17.23
N ARG A 85 -2.71 10.89 18.34
CA ARG A 85 -1.38 11.52 18.42
C ARG A 85 -0.32 10.62 17.81
N GLU A 86 -0.38 9.33 18.10
CA GLU A 86 0.45 8.30 17.50
C GLU A 86 0.27 8.29 15.98
N ARG A 87 -0.99 8.30 15.52
CA ARG A 87 -1.33 8.33 14.09
C ARG A 87 -0.84 9.61 13.42
N PHE A 88 -0.96 10.77 14.08
CA PHE A 88 -0.41 12.02 13.57
C PHE A 88 1.09 11.90 13.30
N VAL A 89 1.85 11.41 14.28
CA VAL A 89 3.30 11.24 14.13
C VAL A 89 3.62 10.22 13.02
N ALA A 90 2.88 9.11 12.92
CA ALA A 90 3.03 8.14 11.84
C ALA A 90 2.83 8.80 10.46
N MET A 91 1.72 9.53 10.29
CA MET A 91 1.37 10.21 9.04
C MET A 91 2.42 11.25 8.66
N LYS A 92 2.70 12.21 9.55
CA LYS A 92 3.58 13.34 9.22
C LYS A 92 5.04 12.93 9.07
N TYR A 93 5.56 12.13 10.00
CA TYR A 93 6.99 11.82 10.01
C TYR A 93 7.37 10.67 9.07
N TYR A 94 6.60 9.58 9.07
CA TYR A 94 6.97 8.39 8.30
C TYR A 94 6.39 8.39 6.91
N ILE A 95 5.10 8.71 6.77
CA ILE A 95 4.36 8.58 5.51
C ILE A 95 4.55 9.81 4.62
N GLU A 96 4.49 11.01 5.19
CA GLU A 96 4.69 12.28 4.47
C GLU A 96 6.16 12.74 4.46
N HIS A 97 7.05 12.02 5.15
CA HIS A 97 8.49 12.29 5.24
C HIS A 97 8.86 13.70 5.72
N MET A 98 8.03 14.33 6.55
CA MET A 98 8.33 15.65 7.09
C MET A 98 9.53 15.61 8.04
N THR A 99 10.26 16.72 8.14
CA THR A 99 11.32 16.83 9.12
C THR A 99 10.73 16.87 10.53
N TRP A 100 11.51 16.47 11.54
CA TRP A 100 11.01 16.47 12.92
C TRP A 100 10.59 17.87 13.39
N ARG A 101 11.27 18.92 12.90
CA ARG A 101 10.90 20.31 13.18
C ARG A 101 9.51 20.63 12.65
N ASP A 102 9.23 20.25 11.41
CA ASP A 102 7.95 20.53 10.76
C ASP A 102 6.82 19.70 11.39
N VAL A 103 7.10 18.45 11.79
CA VAL A 103 6.14 17.61 12.53
C VAL A 103 5.73 18.28 13.85
N VAL A 104 6.68 18.81 14.60
CA VAL A 104 6.41 19.52 15.87
C VAL A 104 5.60 20.78 15.62
N ALA A 105 5.95 21.56 14.59
CA ALA A 105 5.22 22.76 14.21
C ALA A 105 3.77 22.44 13.82
N ALA A 106 3.57 21.45 12.94
CA ALA A 106 2.26 20.99 12.50
C ALA A 106 1.42 20.43 13.66
N TYR A 107 2.03 19.65 14.55
CA TYR A 107 1.35 19.13 15.74
C TYR A 107 0.85 20.27 16.63
N ASN A 108 1.69 21.28 16.87
CA ASN A 108 1.33 22.41 17.72
C ASN A 108 0.28 23.34 17.09
N SER A 109 0.15 23.36 15.75
CA SER A 109 -0.92 24.11 15.07
C SER A 109 -2.23 23.33 14.97
N GLU A 110 -2.19 22.01 14.81
CA GLU A 110 -3.37 21.18 14.55
C GLU A 110 -4.00 20.59 15.81
N MET A 111 -3.21 20.42 16.89
CA MET A 111 -3.66 19.74 18.11
C MET A 111 -3.90 20.72 19.27
N GLN A 112 -4.94 20.44 20.06
CA GLN A 112 -5.34 21.27 21.20
C GLN A 112 -4.32 21.30 22.36
N SER A 113 -3.37 20.36 22.40
CA SER A 113 -2.39 20.23 23.47
C SER A 113 -0.98 20.29 22.88
N PRO A 114 -0.38 21.49 22.80
CA PRO A 114 0.98 21.66 22.29
C PRO A 114 1.98 20.83 23.09
N ARG A 115 3.00 20.33 22.40
CA ARG A 115 4.05 19.51 23.01
C ARG A 115 5.42 19.97 22.55
N GLU A 116 6.35 19.89 23.49
CA GLU A 116 7.76 20.03 23.19
C GLU A 116 8.28 18.83 22.39
N VAL A 117 9.40 19.06 21.72
CA VAL A 117 10.08 18.12 20.82
C VAL A 117 10.25 16.74 21.47
N ASP A 118 10.70 16.68 22.72
CA ASP A 118 11.00 15.41 23.40
C ASP A 118 9.74 14.65 23.81
N ALA A 119 8.66 15.36 24.13
CA ALA A 119 7.37 14.74 24.40
C ALA A 119 6.81 14.05 23.13
N LEU A 120 7.00 14.65 21.95
CA LEU A 120 6.62 14.01 20.67
C LEU A 120 7.53 12.83 20.32
N LYS A 121 8.82 12.88 20.67
CA LYS A 121 9.72 11.72 20.48
C LYS A 121 9.27 10.55 21.36
N ALA A 122 8.78 10.82 22.57
CA ALA A 122 8.19 9.80 23.41
C ALA A 122 6.89 9.22 22.81
N VAL A 123 6.06 10.05 22.14
CA VAL A 123 4.91 9.56 21.35
C VAL A 123 5.36 8.64 20.22
N ARG A 124 6.37 9.04 19.43
CA ARG A 124 6.96 8.19 18.38
C ARG A 124 7.42 6.85 18.93
N ARG A 125 8.15 6.84 20.05
CA ARG A 125 8.64 5.60 20.65
C ARG A 125 7.49 4.69 21.10
N ARG A 126 6.51 5.23 21.83
CA ARG A 126 5.32 4.47 22.25
C ARG A 126 4.54 3.89 21.08
N MET A 127 4.39 4.67 20.01
CA MET A 127 3.77 4.23 18.76
C MET A 127 4.50 3.01 18.18
N LEU A 128 5.83 3.08 18.03
CA LEU A 128 6.62 1.95 17.51
C LEU A 128 6.50 0.72 18.41
N ASP A 129 6.64 0.88 19.73
CA ASP A 129 6.50 -0.20 20.71
C ASP A 129 5.09 -0.84 20.68
N LYS A 130 4.06 -0.03 20.40
CA LYS A 130 2.68 -0.50 20.25
C LYS A 130 2.50 -1.30 18.96
N ILE A 131 3.00 -0.80 17.83
CA ILE A 131 2.95 -1.52 16.56
C ILE A 131 3.71 -2.84 16.64
N GLU A 132 4.91 -2.85 17.24
CA GLU A 132 5.71 -4.06 17.40
C GLU A 132 4.96 -5.12 18.22
N ARG A 133 4.29 -4.71 19.31
CA ARG A 133 3.45 -5.60 20.11
C ARG A 133 2.28 -6.17 19.31
N LEU A 134 1.59 -5.32 18.53
CA LEU A 134 0.48 -5.76 17.66
C LEU A 134 0.95 -6.74 16.59
N GLN A 135 2.15 -6.54 16.03
CA GLN A 135 2.72 -7.48 15.07
C GLN A 135 3.01 -8.84 15.71
N LYS A 136 3.57 -8.86 16.92
CA LYS A 136 3.86 -10.10 17.67
C LYS A 136 2.60 -10.86 18.08
N SER A 137 1.52 -10.16 18.44
CA SER A 137 0.25 -10.80 18.83
C SER A 137 -0.53 -11.38 17.65
N CYS A 138 -0.25 -10.94 16.42
CA CYS A 138 -0.92 -11.39 15.20
C CYS A 138 -0.07 -12.38 14.38
N SER A 139 1.05 -12.85 14.91
CA SER A 139 1.94 -13.86 14.32
C SER A 139 1.72 -15.20 15.01
#